data_AF-A0A8J2PCD9-F1
#
_entry.id   AF-A0A8J2PCD9-F1
#
_cell.length_a   1.000
_cell.length_b   1.000
_cell.length_c   1.000
_cell.angle_alpha   90.00
_cell.angle_beta   90.00
_cell.angle_gamma   90.00
#
_symmetry.space_group_name_H-M   'P 1'
#
loop_
_entity.id
_entity.type
_entity.pdbx_description
1 polymer ?
#
loop_
_entity_poly.entity_id
_entity_poly.type
_entity_poly.pdbx_seq_one_letter_code
_entity_poly.pdbx_strand_id
1 'polypeptide(L)'
;KLARSTPGCVFGECAQQDAYEFLGFLLCRIHEELSFDDMPSPLREMFEIATVETLTRKCVVCGKVGISSEEQSSFGISLPLGDAPSLSLESCLKLYTEPQELSTGRCQKCGNDCNVVHQISLRQVPRYLIFHLKRFRCRRIGLTNANEPNAISISKLFTQVDYPLKLDVKPFLYDGDVDAGSRSIFYETYAIVNHIGNSM
;
A
#
# COMPACT_ATOMS: atom_id res chain seq x y z
N LYS A 1 6.31 13.90 2.77
CA LYS A 1 7.14 14.63 3.77
C LYS A 1 7.26 13.77 5.02
N LEU A 2 8.16 12.78 5.01
CA LEU A 2 8.52 12.08 6.25
C LEU A 2 9.35 13.04 7.11
N ALA A 3 9.04 13.11 8.39
CA ALA A 3 9.75 13.96 9.34
C ALA A 3 11.22 13.54 9.38
N ARG A 4 12.13 14.52 9.34
CA ARG A 4 13.57 14.34 9.58
C ARG A 4 13.78 14.06 11.07
N SER A 5 13.42 12.88 11.54
CA SER A 5 13.87 12.39 12.85
C SER A 5 15.22 11.69 12.68
N THR A 6 16.17 12.00 13.56
CA THR A 6 17.49 11.36 13.60
C THR A 6 17.35 9.89 14.09
N PRO A 7 18.07 8.93 13.48
CA PRO A 7 17.90 7.49 13.74
C PRO A 7 18.08 7.10 15.21
N GLY A 8 18.98 7.79 15.92
CA GLY A 8 19.29 7.52 17.32
C GLY A 8 18.13 7.79 18.29
N CYS A 9 17.10 8.54 17.90
CA CYS A 9 15.97 8.86 18.79
C CYS A 9 14.74 7.97 18.56
N VAL A 10 14.58 7.35 17.38
CA VAL A 10 13.39 6.52 17.04
C VAL A 10 13.67 5.03 17.21
N PHE A 11 14.87 4.57 16.84
CA PHE A 11 15.26 3.15 16.92
C PHE A 11 16.42 2.91 17.91
N GLY A 12 16.78 3.91 18.73
CA GLY A 12 17.92 3.87 19.65
C GLY A 12 17.60 3.42 21.09
N GLU A 13 16.36 3.02 21.38
CA GLU A 13 15.92 2.61 22.72
C GLU A 13 15.45 1.15 22.75
N CYS A 14 15.38 0.53 23.95
CA CYS A 14 14.91 -0.85 24.15
C CYS A 14 13.39 -1.04 23.93
N ALA A 15 12.78 -0.29 23.02
CA ALA A 15 11.37 -0.36 22.68
C ALA A 15 11.14 -1.22 21.43
N GLN A 16 10.07 -2.01 21.44
CA GLN A 16 9.64 -2.77 20.26
C GLN A 16 9.19 -1.81 19.15
N GLN A 17 9.70 -1.98 17.93
CA GLN A 17 9.38 -1.14 16.77
C GLN A 17 8.88 -1.98 15.58
N ASP A 18 8.21 -1.34 14.63
CA ASP A 18 7.73 -1.99 13.41
C ASP A 18 8.89 -2.22 12.42
N ALA A 19 9.10 -3.49 12.04
CA ALA A 19 10.16 -3.88 11.10
C ALA A 19 9.99 -3.26 9.70
N TYR A 20 8.75 -3.03 9.26
CA TYR A 20 8.45 -2.40 7.98
C TYR A 20 8.80 -0.90 8.01
N GLU A 21 8.52 -0.21 9.13
CA GLU A 21 8.94 1.18 9.30
C GLU A 21 10.47 1.31 9.33
N PHE A 22 11.15 0.42 10.05
CA PHE A 22 12.61 0.37 10.05
C PHE A 22 13.19 0.14 8.64
N LEU A 23 12.64 -0.80 7.88
CA LEU A 23 13.08 -1.07 6.51
C LEU A 23 12.87 0.15 5.60
N GLY A 24 11.70 0.78 5.68
CA GLY A 24 11.40 1.99 4.91
C GLY A 24 12.36 3.14 5.25
N PHE A 25 12.65 3.33 6.54
CA PHE A 25 13.63 4.31 7.00
C PHE A 25 15.03 4.01 6.44
N LEU A 26 15.50 2.76 6.56
CA LEU A 26 16.81 2.35 6.09
C LEU A 26 16.96 2.54 4.57
N LEU A 27 15.99 2.09 3.78
CA LEU A 27 16.02 2.22 2.33
C LEU A 27 15.94 3.68 1.89
N CYS A 28 15.09 4.50 2.51
CA CYS A 28 15.05 5.94 2.24
C CYS A 28 16.39 6.60 2.55
N ARG A 29 17.03 6.23 3.66
CA ARG A 29 18.31 6.83 4.04
C ARG A 29 19.44 6.46 3.09
N ILE A 30 19.55 5.18 2.73
CA ILE A 30 20.52 4.72 1.73
C ILE A 30 20.22 5.37 0.36
N HIS A 31 18.94 5.55 0.02
CA HIS A 31 18.55 6.21 -1.23
C HIS A 31 19.07 7.64 -1.29
N GLU A 32 18.86 8.42 -0.22
CA GLU A 32 19.35 9.80 -0.09
C GLU A 32 20.88 9.90 -0.12
N GLU A 33 21.58 8.96 0.52
CA GLU A 33 23.05 8.97 0.58
C GLU A 33 23.70 8.55 -0.73
N LEU A 34 23.01 7.74 -1.54
CA LEU A 34 23.50 7.28 -2.84
C LEU A 34 22.92 8.07 -4.02
N SER A 35 21.96 8.97 -3.80
CA SER A 35 21.47 9.88 -4.84
C SER A 35 22.47 11.02 -5.01
N PHE A 36 23.15 11.05 -6.16
CA PHE A 36 24.00 12.16 -6.58
C PHE A 36 23.31 12.92 -7.72
N ASP A 37 23.66 14.19 -7.92
CA ASP A 37 22.92 15.11 -8.82
C ASP A 37 22.69 14.56 -10.25
N ASP A 38 23.58 13.71 -10.77
CA ASP A 38 23.50 13.15 -12.12
C ASP A 38 23.16 11.64 -12.18
N MET A 39 23.05 10.95 -11.05
CA MET A 39 22.83 9.49 -11.05
C MET A 39 21.72 9.07 -10.09
N PRO A 40 20.66 8.39 -10.59
CA PRO A 40 19.64 7.84 -9.73
C PRO A 40 20.24 6.77 -8.83
N SER A 41 19.79 6.74 -7.56
CA SER A 41 20.21 5.70 -6.62
C SER A 41 19.90 4.31 -7.18
N PRO A 42 20.85 3.34 -7.06
CA PRO A 42 20.61 1.95 -7.45
C PRO A 42 19.38 1.32 -6.78
N LEU A 43 18.96 1.86 -5.62
CA LEU A 43 17.77 1.37 -4.92
C LEU A 43 16.48 1.57 -5.72
N ARG A 44 16.42 2.53 -6.65
CA ARG A 44 15.23 2.72 -7.48
C ARG A 44 14.95 1.50 -8.34
N GLU A 45 15.95 1.05 -9.11
CA GLU A 45 15.82 -0.15 -9.93
C GLU A 45 15.59 -1.42 -9.08
N MET A 46 16.21 -1.47 -7.90
CA MET A 46 16.14 -2.65 -7.05
C MET A 46 14.82 -2.81 -6.31
N PHE A 47 14.24 -1.72 -5.78
CA PHE A 47 13.14 -1.78 -4.81
C PHE A 47 12.01 -0.77 -5.03
N GLU A 48 12.17 0.24 -5.88
CA GLU A 48 11.14 1.26 -6.09
C GLU A 48 10.01 0.68 -6.95
N ILE A 49 8.83 0.64 -6.36
CA ILE A 49 7.58 0.28 -7.04
C ILE A 49 6.81 1.57 -7.31
N ALA A 50 6.28 1.69 -8.53
CA ALA A 50 5.36 2.77 -8.88
C ALA A 50 3.95 2.22 -8.96
N THR A 51 3.01 2.87 -8.29
CA THR A 51 1.58 2.58 -8.34
C THR A 51 0.84 3.76 -8.94
N VAL A 52 -0.24 3.49 -9.66
CA VAL A 52 -1.14 4.52 -10.16
C VAL A 52 -2.50 4.37 -9.49
N GLU A 53 -2.95 5.46 -8.88
CA GLU A 53 -4.29 5.56 -8.30
C GLU A 53 -5.22 6.22 -9.32
N THR A 54 -6.24 5.51 -9.76
CA THR A 54 -7.23 6.00 -10.73
C THR A 54 -8.55 6.28 -10.03
N LEU A 55 -9.06 7.51 -10.20
CA LEU A 55 -10.37 7.94 -9.75
C LEU A 55 -11.28 8.19 -10.95
N THR A 56 -12.29 7.35 -11.12
CA THR A 56 -13.32 7.50 -12.14
C THR A 56 -14.59 8.06 -11.51
N ARG A 57 -15.05 9.21 -11.99
CA ARG A 57 -16.26 9.90 -11.51
C ARG A 57 -17.29 9.92 -12.61
N LYS A 58 -18.43 9.25 -12.40
CA LYS A 58 -19.56 9.23 -13.34
C LYS A 58 -20.75 9.95 -12.73
N CYS A 59 -21.17 11.06 -13.33
CA CYS A 59 -22.35 11.79 -12.86
C CYS A 59 -23.64 11.00 -13.14
N VAL A 60 -24.50 10.92 -12.12
CA VAL A 60 -25.77 10.17 -12.21
C VAL A 60 -26.83 10.87 -13.07
N VAL A 61 -26.74 12.20 -13.24
CA VAL A 61 -27.73 13.01 -13.97
C VAL A 61 -27.27 13.33 -15.40
N CYS A 62 -26.08 13.93 -15.55
CA CYS A 62 -25.61 14.37 -16.87
C CYS A 62 -24.80 13.31 -17.63
N GLY A 63 -24.51 12.16 -17.01
CA GLY A 63 -23.73 11.08 -17.60
C GLY A 63 -22.25 11.37 -17.84
N LYS A 64 -21.77 12.59 -17.51
CA LYS A 64 -20.36 12.96 -17.72
C LYS A 64 -19.44 12.07 -16.88
N VAL A 65 -18.44 11.50 -17.54
CA VAL A 65 -17.36 10.72 -16.92
C VAL A 65 -16.11 11.59 -16.87
N GLY A 66 -15.47 11.66 -15.71
CA GLY A 66 -14.16 12.25 -15.51
C GLY A 66 -13.22 11.22 -14.91
N ILE A 67 -12.01 11.11 -15.44
CA ILE A 67 -10.96 10.22 -14.96
C ILE A 67 -9.79 11.09 -14.51
N SER A 68 -9.26 10.82 -13.33
CA SER A 68 -8.02 11.42 -12.85
C SER A 68 -7.11 10.33 -12.31
N SER A 69 -5.83 10.35 -12.65
CA SER A 69 -4.84 9.39 -12.19
C SER A 69 -3.66 10.10 -11.52
N GLU A 70 -3.14 9.53 -10.45
CA GLU A 70 -1.95 10.01 -9.74
C GLU A 70 -0.96 8.87 -9.55
N GLU A 71 0.31 9.10 -9.90
CA GLU A 71 1.38 8.12 -9.71
C GLU A 71 2.10 8.37 -8.39
N GLN A 72 2.42 7.28 -7.69
CA GLN A 72 3.16 7.30 -6.43
C GLN A 72 4.26 6.25 -6.47
N SER A 73 5.43 6.60 -5.93
CA SER A 73 6.56 5.68 -5.80
C SER A 73 6.89 5.41 -4.34
N SER A 74 7.20 4.15 -4.01
CA SER A 74 7.60 3.74 -2.66
C SER A 74 8.57 2.56 -2.69
N PHE A 75 9.18 2.26 -1.55
CA PHE A 75 9.96 1.04 -1.35
C PHE A 75 9.07 -0.06 -0.74
N GLY A 76 8.24 -0.68 -1.58
CA GLY A 76 7.28 -1.71 -1.18
C GLY A 76 5.85 -1.20 -0.99
N ILE A 77 4.91 -2.14 -0.90
CA ILE A 77 3.47 -1.86 -0.71
C ILE A 77 2.92 -2.59 0.52
N SER A 78 1.95 -1.95 1.17
CA SER A 78 1.26 -2.50 2.34
C SER A 78 -0.12 -3.04 1.96
N LEU A 79 -0.27 -4.36 1.98
CA LEU A 79 -1.46 -5.08 1.58
C LEU A 79 -2.48 -5.15 2.71
N PRO A 80 -3.76 -4.79 2.45
CA PRO A 80 -4.84 -5.03 3.40
C PRO A 80 -5.11 -6.53 3.54
N LEU A 81 -5.60 -6.92 4.71
CA LEU A 81 -6.11 -8.27 4.95
C LEU A 81 -7.64 -8.22 4.96
N GLY A 82 -8.25 -9.05 4.13
CA GLY A 82 -9.69 -9.28 4.14
C GLY A 82 -10.17 -10.02 5.40
N ASP A 83 -11.48 -10.09 5.58
CA ASP A 83 -12.11 -10.71 6.75
C ASP A 83 -12.42 -12.20 6.51
N ALA A 84 -11.39 -12.97 6.14
CA ALA A 84 -11.47 -14.43 6.00
C ALA A 84 -10.59 -15.13 7.05
N PRO A 85 -10.91 -16.38 7.45
CA PRO A 85 -10.08 -17.14 8.40
C PRO A 85 -8.69 -17.48 7.84
N SER A 86 -8.58 -17.63 6.52
CA SER A 86 -7.36 -17.88 5.76
C SER A 86 -7.42 -17.12 4.43
N LEU A 87 -6.29 -16.60 3.99
CA LEU A 87 -6.14 -15.82 2.77
C LEU A 87 -4.93 -16.31 1.96
N SER A 88 -4.88 -16.00 0.68
CA SER A 88 -3.64 -16.09 -0.11
C SER A 88 -3.03 -14.70 -0.33
N LEU A 89 -1.73 -14.62 -0.60
CA LEU A 89 -1.06 -13.36 -0.96
C LEU A 89 -1.69 -12.72 -2.20
N GLU A 90 -2.06 -13.53 -3.19
CA GLU A 90 -2.75 -13.08 -4.40
C GLU A 90 -4.11 -12.50 -4.09
N SER A 91 -4.85 -13.07 -3.13
CA SER A 91 -6.13 -12.51 -2.69
C SER A 91 -5.96 -11.15 -1.99
N CYS A 92 -4.86 -10.95 -1.25
CA CYS A 92 -4.53 -9.67 -0.62
C CYS A 92 -4.12 -8.62 -1.66
N LEU A 93 -3.33 -9.02 -2.67
CA LEU A 93 -2.98 -8.19 -3.82
C LEU A 93 -4.22 -7.81 -4.64
N LYS A 94 -5.10 -8.78 -4.89
CA LYS A 94 -6.38 -8.54 -5.56
C LYS A 94 -7.20 -7.50 -4.79
N LEU A 95 -7.35 -7.65 -3.48
CA LEU A 95 -8.05 -6.69 -2.63
C LEU A 95 -7.41 -5.30 -2.67
N TYR A 96 -6.08 -5.22 -2.76
CA TYR A 96 -5.35 -3.96 -2.89
C TYR A 96 -5.62 -3.25 -4.23
N THR A 97 -5.76 -4.00 -5.32
CA THR A 97 -5.97 -3.46 -6.68
C THR A 97 -7.43 -3.47 -7.15
N GLU A 98 -8.36 -3.98 -6.33
CA GLU A 98 -9.77 -4.08 -6.67
C GLU A 98 -10.39 -2.67 -6.76
N PRO A 99 -11.21 -2.37 -7.77
CA PRO A 99 -11.95 -1.11 -7.82
C PRO A 99 -12.91 -1.00 -6.64
N GLN A 100 -12.79 0.08 -5.87
CA GLN A 100 -13.62 0.37 -4.70
C GLN A 100 -14.56 1.53 -5.00
N GLU A 101 -15.86 1.31 -4.79
CA GLU A 101 -16.85 2.39 -4.87
C GLU A 101 -16.73 3.31 -3.66
N LEU A 102 -16.54 4.60 -3.91
CA LEU A 102 -16.58 5.64 -2.91
C LEU A 102 -17.99 6.25 -2.88
N SER A 103 -18.54 6.40 -1.67
CA SER A 103 -19.93 6.79 -1.45
C SER A 103 -20.26 8.23 -1.81
N THR A 104 -19.26 9.11 -2.00
CA THR A 104 -19.51 10.54 -2.18
C THR A 104 -18.60 11.17 -3.23
N GLY A 105 -19.20 11.92 -4.15
CA GLY A 105 -18.51 12.79 -5.11
C GLY A 105 -19.51 13.71 -5.79
N ARG A 106 -19.09 14.92 -6.18
CA ARG A 106 -19.96 15.89 -6.87
C ARG A 106 -19.47 16.18 -8.28
N CYS A 107 -20.40 16.35 -9.20
CA CYS A 107 -20.12 16.73 -10.58
C CYS A 107 -19.72 18.21 -10.65
N GLN A 108 -18.56 18.52 -11.23
CA GLN A 108 -18.12 19.91 -11.43
C GLN A 108 -19.01 20.72 -12.39
N LYS A 109 -19.78 20.05 -13.26
CA LYS A 109 -20.65 20.73 -14.24
C LYS A 109 -22.04 21.02 -13.68
N CYS A 110 -22.68 20.06 -13.01
CA CYS A 110 -24.08 20.17 -12.60
C CYS A 110 -24.30 20.12 -11.08
N GLY A 111 -23.25 19.96 -10.26
CA GLY A 111 -23.34 19.92 -8.80
C GLY A 111 -23.92 18.64 -8.20
N ASN A 112 -24.63 17.82 -9.00
CA ASN A 112 -25.23 16.56 -8.58
C ASN A 112 -24.20 15.48 -8.22
N ASP A 113 -24.69 14.42 -7.57
CA ASP A 113 -23.88 13.29 -7.13
C ASP A 113 -23.23 12.52 -8.30
N CYS A 114 -22.08 11.92 -7.98
CA CYS A 114 -21.32 11.07 -8.87
C CYS A 114 -21.08 9.73 -8.19
N ASN A 115 -21.20 8.65 -8.96
CA ASN A 115 -20.60 7.38 -8.58
C ASN A 115 -19.09 7.55 -8.79
N VAL A 116 -18.32 7.33 -7.72
CA VAL A 116 -16.86 7.46 -7.74
C VAL A 116 -16.27 6.08 -7.52
N VAL A 117 -15.37 5.67 -8.41
CA VAL A 117 -14.61 4.43 -8.28
C VAL A 117 -13.14 4.80 -8.11
N HIS A 118 -12.52 4.29 -7.05
CA HIS A 118 -11.09 4.39 -6.78
C HIS A 118 -10.45 3.03 -7.03
N GLN A 119 -9.34 3.01 -7.75
CA GLN A 119 -8.61 1.79 -8.05
C GLN A 119 -7.12 2.06 -7.99
N ILE A 120 -6.37 1.14 -7.39
CA ILE A 120 -4.91 1.16 -7.42
C ILE A 120 -4.44 0.10 -8.43
N SER A 121 -3.40 0.40 -9.19
CA SER A 121 -2.74 -0.56 -10.07
C SER A 121 -1.23 -0.41 -10.03
N LEU A 122 -0.51 -1.49 -10.30
CA LEU A 122 0.95 -1.46 -10.35
C LEU A 122 1.40 -0.90 -11.70
N ARG A 123 2.05 0.27 -11.70
CA ARG A 123 2.55 0.94 -12.91
C ARG A 123 3.91 0.40 -13.33
N GLN A 124 4.81 0.26 -12.35
CA GLN A 124 6.16 -0.26 -12.53
C GLN A 124 6.50 -1.16 -11.35
N VAL A 125 7.08 -2.34 -11.64
CA VAL A 125 7.51 -3.30 -10.61
C VAL A 125 9.04 -3.41 -10.58
N PRO A 126 9.69 -3.35 -9.40
CA PRO A 126 11.14 -3.41 -9.23
C PRO A 126 11.68 -4.84 -9.30
N ARG A 127 13.01 -5.00 -9.32
CA ARG A 127 13.66 -6.32 -9.25
C ARG A 127 13.29 -7.11 -7.99
N TYR A 128 13.15 -6.44 -6.84
CA TYR A 128 12.75 -7.04 -5.58
C TYR A 128 11.45 -6.39 -5.07
N LEU A 129 10.37 -7.16 -5.08
CA LEU A 129 9.07 -6.74 -4.55
C LEU A 129 8.99 -6.98 -3.05
N ILE A 130 8.64 -5.92 -2.31
CA ILE A 130 8.42 -5.98 -0.86
C ILE A 130 6.92 -5.84 -0.59
N PHE A 131 6.35 -6.85 0.05
CA PHE A 131 4.98 -6.82 0.55
C PHE A 131 4.98 -6.78 2.07
N HIS A 132 4.25 -5.81 2.61
CA HIS A 132 3.94 -5.75 4.04
C HIS A 132 2.47 -6.08 4.25
N LEU A 133 2.17 -7.09 5.08
CA LEU A 133 0.78 -7.43 5.42
C LEU A 133 0.33 -6.54 6.58
N LYS A 134 -0.74 -5.76 6.40
CA LYS A 134 -1.33 -4.88 7.44
C LYS A 134 -1.99 -5.68 8.57
N ARG A 135 -1.16 -6.32 9.41
CA ARG A 135 -1.59 -7.22 10.49
C ARG A 135 -2.00 -6.51 11.77
N PHE A 136 -1.90 -5.19 11.88
CA PHE A 136 -2.31 -4.46 13.06
C PHE A 136 -3.48 -3.53 12.73
N ARG A 137 -4.57 -3.66 13.48
CA ARG A 137 -5.74 -2.76 13.41
C ARG A 137 -5.75 -1.89 14.66
N CYS A 138 -5.86 -0.58 14.44
CA CYS A 138 -6.03 0.43 15.47
C CYS A 138 -7.50 0.86 15.51
N ARG A 139 -8.17 0.66 16.64
CA ARG A 139 -9.57 1.07 16.86
C ARG A 139 -9.64 2.06 18.00
N ARG A 140 -10.31 3.19 17.77
CA ARG A 140 -10.71 4.09 18.85
C ARG A 140 -11.85 3.46 19.64
N ILE A 141 -11.64 3.28 20.94
CA ILE A 141 -12.68 2.88 21.88
C ILE A 141 -13.30 4.17 22.41
N GLY A 142 -14.52 4.47 21.94
CA GLY A 142 -15.32 5.52 22.53
C GLY A 142 -15.91 5.01 23.85
N LEU A 143 -15.39 5.47 24.98
CA LEU A 143 -16.09 5.33 26.26
C LEU A 143 -17.22 6.34 26.25
N THR A 144 -18.44 5.88 26.54
CA THR A 144 -19.70 6.60 26.35
C THR A 144 -19.89 7.85 27.22
N ASN A 145 -18.86 8.25 27.97
CA ASN A 145 -18.90 9.37 28.90
C ASN A 145 -17.80 10.39 28.56
N ALA A 146 -18.19 11.65 28.43
CA ALA A 146 -17.42 12.76 27.84
C ALA A 146 -16.12 13.17 28.57
N ASN A 147 -15.63 12.41 29.55
CA ASN A 147 -14.50 12.78 30.41
C ASN A 147 -13.36 11.75 30.50
N GLU A 148 -13.29 10.74 29.62
CA GLU A 148 -12.14 9.82 29.56
C GLU A 148 -11.34 9.98 28.25
N PRO A 149 -10.00 9.79 28.29
CA PRO A 149 -9.17 9.86 27.10
C PRO A 149 -9.60 8.79 26.10
N ASN A 150 -9.71 9.17 24.82
CA ASN A 150 -9.98 8.26 23.70
C ASN A 150 -8.98 7.09 23.70
N ALA A 151 -9.34 5.98 24.35
CA ALA A 151 -8.49 4.81 24.42
C ALA A 151 -8.32 4.22 23.02
N ILE A 152 -7.08 3.88 22.67
CA ILE A 152 -6.76 3.20 21.41
C ILE A 152 -6.55 1.72 21.72
N SER A 153 -7.28 0.86 21.05
CA SER A 153 -7.03 -0.58 21.05
C SER A 153 -6.30 -0.97 19.79
N ILE A 154 -5.14 -1.59 19.96
CA ILE A 154 -4.37 -2.20 18.89
C ILE A 154 -4.57 -3.70 18.98
N SER A 155 -4.89 -4.33 17.86
CA SER A 155 -5.07 -5.78 17.77
C SER A 155 -4.29 -6.35 16.60
N LYS A 156 -3.63 -7.49 16.82
CA LYS A 156 -2.94 -8.25 15.79
C LYS A 156 -3.91 -9.20 15.10
N LEU A 157 -3.86 -9.23 13.77
CA LEU A 157 -4.55 -10.17 12.91
C LEU A 157 -3.68 -11.42 12.74
N PHE A 158 -4.17 -12.52 13.30
CA PHE A 158 -3.54 -13.83 13.22
C PHE A 158 -3.97 -14.64 11.99
N THR A 159 -4.76 -14.04 11.10
CA THR A 159 -5.20 -14.68 9.84
C THR A 159 -4.03 -15.32 9.12
N GLN A 160 -4.16 -16.61 8.80
CA GLN A 160 -3.16 -17.31 8.01
C GLN A 160 -3.17 -16.71 6.60
N VAL A 161 -1.98 -16.39 6.09
CA VAL A 161 -1.81 -15.90 4.72
C VAL A 161 -0.83 -16.83 4.02
N ASP A 162 -1.34 -17.64 3.10
CA ASP A 162 -0.54 -18.51 2.27
C ASP A 162 0.13 -17.68 1.17
N TYR A 163 1.42 -17.89 0.95
CA TYR A 163 2.19 -17.19 -0.08
C TYR A 163 2.73 -18.21 -1.09
N PRO A 164 2.71 -17.88 -2.40
CA PRO A 164 3.22 -18.79 -3.41
C PRO A 164 4.76 -18.78 -3.42
N LEU A 165 5.38 -19.89 -3.83
CA LEU A 165 6.81 -19.88 -4.19
C LEU A 165 7.06 -19.07 -5.47
N LYS A 166 6.07 -19.00 -6.36
CA LYS A 166 6.10 -18.26 -7.62
C LYS A 166 4.84 -17.44 -7.81
N LEU A 167 4.97 -16.12 -7.85
CA LEU A 167 3.87 -15.16 -7.96
C LEU A 167 3.82 -14.56 -9.37
N ASP A 168 2.68 -14.61 -10.06
CA ASP A 168 2.45 -13.81 -11.28
C ASP A 168 1.86 -12.45 -10.88
N VAL A 169 2.56 -11.36 -11.21
CA VAL A 169 2.10 -10.00 -10.89
C VAL A 169 1.36 -9.33 -12.04
N LYS A 170 1.35 -9.94 -13.24
CA LYS A 170 0.67 -9.40 -14.42
C LYS A 170 -0.79 -9.01 -14.18
N PRO A 171 -1.62 -9.78 -13.45
CA PRO A 171 -3.02 -9.43 -13.23
C PRO A 171 -3.24 -8.12 -12.45
N PHE A 172 -2.19 -7.60 -11.79
CA PHE A 172 -2.26 -6.42 -10.93
C PHE A 172 -1.61 -5.18 -11.59
N LEU A 173 -1.05 -5.33 -12.80
CA LEU A 173 -0.44 -4.24 -13.54
C LEU A 173 -1.50 -3.29 -14.12
N TYR A 174 -1.12 -2.03 -14.31
CA TYR A 174 -1.95 -1.03 -14.97
C TYR A 174 -2.11 -1.34 -16.47
N ASP A 175 -3.37 -1.46 -16.92
CA ASP A 175 -3.74 -1.88 -18.28
C ASP A 175 -3.77 -0.71 -19.31
N GLY A 176 -3.34 0.50 -18.93
CA GLY A 176 -3.43 1.69 -19.77
C GLY A 176 -2.34 1.84 -20.83
N ASP A 177 -1.32 0.97 -20.85
CA ASP A 177 -0.32 0.90 -21.92
C ASP A 177 -0.59 -0.31 -22.83
N VAL A 178 -1.23 -0.02 -23.97
CA VAL A 178 -1.71 -0.98 -24.97
C VAL A 178 -0.58 -1.79 -25.65
N ASP A 179 0.69 -1.49 -25.33
CA ASP A 179 1.88 -2.14 -25.90
C ASP A 179 2.61 -3.11 -24.95
N ALA A 180 2.18 -3.27 -23.68
CA ALA A 180 2.76 -4.24 -22.74
C ALA A 180 2.22 -5.68 -22.95
N GLY A 181 2.12 -6.08 -24.22
CA GLY A 181 1.57 -7.35 -24.67
C GLY A 181 2.13 -8.57 -23.96
N SER A 182 1.22 -9.31 -23.32
CA SER A 182 1.26 -10.77 -23.12
C SER A 182 2.34 -11.41 -22.22
N ARG A 183 3.39 -10.74 -21.75
CA ARG A 183 4.43 -11.44 -20.96
C ARG A 183 4.07 -11.51 -19.47
N SER A 184 3.82 -12.71 -18.95
CA SER A 184 3.70 -12.92 -17.49
C SER A 184 4.99 -12.49 -16.80
N ILE A 185 4.84 -11.79 -15.67
CA ILE A 185 5.95 -11.33 -14.85
C ILE A 185 5.90 -12.15 -13.57
N PHE A 186 6.89 -13.02 -13.40
CA PHE A 186 6.95 -13.92 -12.26
C PHE A 186 8.01 -13.49 -11.25
N TYR A 187 7.66 -13.56 -9.97
CA TYR A 187 8.57 -13.39 -8.84
C TYR A 187 8.68 -14.69 -8.06
N GLU A 188 9.87 -14.96 -7.54
CA GLU A 188 10.10 -16.07 -6.62
C GLU A 188 10.23 -15.55 -5.19
N THR A 189 9.63 -16.27 -4.24
CA THR A 189 9.72 -15.90 -2.83
C THR A 189 11.15 -16.07 -2.33
N TYR A 190 11.77 -14.96 -1.94
CA TYR A 190 13.17 -14.93 -1.51
C TYR A 190 13.33 -14.91 0.02
N ALA A 191 12.52 -14.14 0.73
CA ALA A 191 12.64 -13.96 2.18
C ALA A 191 11.29 -13.67 2.83
N ILE A 192 11.16 -14.04 4.12
CA ILE A 192 9.95 -13.83 4.92
C ILE A 192 10.36 -13.33 6.30
N VAL A 193 9.75 -12.24 6.74
CA VAL A 193 9.91 -11.70 8.09
C VAL A 193 8.63 -11.99 8.87
N ASN A 194 8.74 -12.81 9.91
CA ASN A 194 7.63 -13.19 10.77
C ASN A 194 7.69 -12.44 12.10
N HIS A 195 6.55 -11.87 12.51
CA HIS A 195 6.38 -11.31 13.85
C HIS A 195 5.66 -12.32 14.75
N ILE A 196 6.33 -12.76 15.82
CA ILE A 196 5.76 -13.63 16.87
C ILE A 196 5.52 -12.79 18.13
N GLY A 197 4.34 -12.94 18.75
CA GLY A 197 3.90 -12.10 19.86
C GLY A 197 2.78 -11.12 19.49
N ASN A 198 2.39 -10.28 20.44
CA ASN A 198 1.25 -9.37 20.37
C ASN A 198 1.70 -7.90 20.35
N SER A 199 0.77 -7.00 20.00
CA SER A 199 0.91 -5.58 20.33
C SER A 199 0.81 -5.40 21.84
N MET A 200 1.77 -4.69 22.45
CA MET A 200 1.68 -4.22 23.84
C MET A 200 0.55 -3.21 24.01
#